data_AF-A0A915BZH6-F1
#
_entry.id   AF-A0A915BZH6-F1
#
_cell.length_a   1.000
_cell.length_b   1.000
_cell.length_c   1.000
_cell.angle_alpha   90.00
_cell.angle_beta   90.00
_cell.angle_gamma   90.00
#
_symmetry.space_group_name_H-M   'P 1'
#
loop_
_entity.id
_entity.type
_entity.pdbx_description
1 polymer ?
#
loop_
_entity_poly.entity_id
_entity_poly.type
_entity_poly.pdbx_seq_one_letter_code
_entity_poly.pdbx_strand_id
1 'polypeptide(L)'
;GLESVGFAISLPVTGALVYRPSTMNSEIQVLDNLCKMLYESVDNANRLQAERALAELATSPECLQRCTLLLQSGTVPYAQLVASNTLLKLLTSKTGVNLQQRLELCTYLLNYLGERSSSLPPFVISSLCQLFARLTKLGWLDFDVETKSFPFREPVNSIARLAEESVDRGLLAVQLLALLVSDMNTMAGVDSISKQRKIALSFRDCHLLDIFKLSTSMLEKVIGASVDQTQLQLVNGLLQLSLNCLTFDFIGSLSDESGDDNVTVQVPTIWRIAFTDGGVISMFFRLYNVLPMELSGKVLQNIVQLSSLRRTLFSSNERQAYLAEIVKGVKAVMERPDKLRQQESFHEFCRVVSRLKSNYQLCELMKVEEYAEMMALLADFTIHSLRAYEFSVNSTYYLLSFGKGWYHRCPM
;
A
#
# COMPACT_ATOMS: atom_id res chain seq x y z
N GLY A 1 12.74 -11.35 31.79
CA GLY A 1 13.56 -11.97 30.72
C GLY A 1 13.12 -11.41 29.40
N LEU A 2 13.54 -10.17 29.11
CA LEU A 2 13.17 -9.38 27.94
C LEU A 2 14.47 -8.94 27.26
N GLU A 3 15.10 -9.86 26.53
CA GLU A 3 16.20 -9.54 25.62
C GLU A 3 16.08 -10.46 24.39
N SER A 4 16.40 -9.91 23.21
CA SER A 4 16.47 -10.54 21.88
C SER A 4 15.17 -10.83 21.13
N VAL A 5 14.52 -9.79 20.59
CA VAL A 5 13.87 -9.87 19.27
C VAL A 5 14.56 -8.84 18.37
N GLY A 6 15.83 -9.11 18.06
CA GLY A 6 16.57 -8.36 17.06
C GLY A 6 16.03 -8.69 15.67
N PHE A 7 16.19 -7.77 14.73
CA PHE A 7 15.99 -7.98 13.28
C PHE A 7 16.99 -9.00 12.69
N ALA A 8 17.49 -9.94 13.50
CA ALA A 8 18.58 -10.85 13.17
C ALA A 8 18.10 -11.91 12.16
N ILE A 9 18.05 -11.51 10.91
CA ILE A 9 18.27 -12.40 9.78
C ILE A 9 19.76 -12.73 9.88
N SER A 10 20.09 -13.85 10.51
CA SER A 10 21.45 -14.39 10.61
C SER A 10 21.89 -14.90 9.23
N LEU A 11 22.26 -13.96 8.36
CA LEU A 11 23.12 -14.20 7.21
C LEU A 11 24.54 -13.77 7.60
N PRO A 12 25.57 -14.57 7.28
CA PRO A 12 26.93 -14.29 7.69
C PRO A 12 27.43 -12.99 7.06
N VAL A 13 27.66 -11.96 7.88
CA VAL A 13 28.32 -10.72 7.47
C VAL A 13 29.83 -10.94 7.59
N THR A 14 30.48 -11.27 6.48
CA THR A 14 31.95 -11.24 6.38
C THR A 14 32.36 -10.17 5.39
N GLY A 15 32.88 -9.04 5.90
CA GLY A 15 33.59 -8.06 5.07
C GLY A 15 33.31 -6.59 5.35
N ALA A 16 33.57 -6.09 6.57
CA ALA A 16 33.67 -4.66 6.78
C ALA A 16 34.95 -4.12 6.12
N LEU A 17 34.81 -3.29 5.08
CA LEU A 17 35.91 -2.57 4.44
C LEU A 17 36.51 -1.56 5.43
N VAL A 18 37.70 -1.84 5.95
CA VAL A 18 38.44 -0.98 6.88
C VAL A 18 39.04 0.20 6.11
N TYR A 19 38.49 1.40 6.31
CA TYR A 19 39.05 2.66 5.79
C TYR A 19 39.57 3.55 6.93
N ARG A 20 40.57 4.39 6.64
CA ARG A 20 41.18 5.28 7.64
C ARG A 20 40.20 6.39 8.09
N PRO A 21 40.04 6.64 9.40
CA PRO A 21 38.97 7.48 9.95
C PRO A 21 39.06 8.99 9.62
N SER A 22 40.24 9.53 9.32
CA SER A 22 40.43 10.97 9.10
C SER A 22 39.93 11.46 7.73
N THR A 23 40.05 10.64 6.68
CA THR A 23 39.56 10.97 5.32
C THR A 23 38.06 10.73 5.16
N MET A 24 37.49 9.78 5.92
CA MET A 24 36.04 9.52 5.93
C MET A 24 35.25 10.70 6.50
N ASN A 25 35.73 11.32 7.59
CA ASN A 25 35.03 12.45 8.20
C ASN A 25 34.96 13.68 7.28
N SER A 26 36.00 13.97 6.48
CA SER A 26 35.96 15.08 5.53
C SER A 26 35.00 14.82 4.36
N GLU A 27 34.93 13.59 3.88
CA GLU A 27 34.07 13.24 2.74
C GLU A 27 32.59 13.25 3.12
N ILE A 28 32.24 12.73 4.30
CA ILE A 28 30.87 12.77 4.83
C ILE A 28 30.40 14.21 5.05
N GLN A 29 31.25 15.08 5.62
CA GLN A 29 30.91 16.49 5.82
C GLN A 29 30.62 17.22 4.50
N VAL A 30 31.41 16.95 3.45
CA VAL A 30 31.16 17.53 2.13
C VAL A 30 29.82 17.06 1.58
N LEU A 31 29.53 15.76 1.64
CA LEU A 31 28.28 15.18 1.16
C LEU A 31 27.06 15.69 1.96
N ASP A 32 27.16 15.79 3.29
CA ASP A 32 26.11 16.35 4.15
C ASP A 32 25.82 17.81 3.79
N ASN A 33 26.86 18.61 3.55
CA ASN A 33 26.70 20.01 3.14
C ASN A 33 26.03 20.13 1.78
N LEU A 34 26.38 19.27 0.82
CA LEU A 34 25.71 19.23 -0.49
C LEU A 34 24.23 18.86 -0.34
N CYS A 35 23.90 17.90 0.53
CA CYS A 35 22.50 17.51 0.81
C CYS A 35 21.71 18.68 1.43
N LYS A 36 22.29 19.40 2.39
CA LYS A 36 21.67 20.61 2.96
C LYS A 36 21.48 21.69 1.91
N MET A 37 22.50 22.00 1.13
CA MET A 37 22.43 23.01 0.08
C MET A 37 21.34 22.70 -0.95
N LEU A 38 21.11 21.43 -1.28
CA LEU A 38 20.07 21.03 -2.22
C LEU A 38 18.65 21.38 -1.71
N TYR A 39 18.38 21.20 -0.41
CA TYR A 39 17.03 21.35 0.15
C TYR A 39 16.79 22.68 0.87
N GLU A 40 17.82 23.32 1.41
CA GLU A 40 17.69 24.53 2.23
C GLU A 40 18.15 25.82 1.51
N SER A 41 18.92 25.71 0.42
CA SER A 41 19.41 26.91 -0.28
C SER A 41 18.28 27.67 -0.99
N VAL A 42 18.14 28.95 -0.65
CA VAL A 42 17.26 29.90 -1.35
C VAL A 42 17.85 30.31 -2.71
N ASP A 43 19.18 30.30 -2.84
CA ASP A 43 19.88 30.59 -4.08
C ASP A 43 19.84 29.40 -5.06
N ASN A 44 19.33 29.66 -6.26
CA ASN A 44 19.22 28.70 -7.35
C ASN A 44 20.59 28.23 -7.86
N ALA A 45 21.63 29.08 -7.85
CA ALA A 45 22.95 28.70 -8.34
C ALA A 45 23.58 27.63 -7.44
N ASN A 46 23.53 27.84 -6.13
CA ASN A 46 24.00 26.89 -5.12
C ASN A 46 23.22 25.57 -5.15
N ARG A 47 21.90 25.64 -5.35
CA ARG A 47 21.06 24.43 -5.47
C ARG A 47 21.45 23.60 -6.70
N LEU A 48 21.64 24.25 -7.85
CA LEU A 48 22.04 23.60 -9.09
C LEU A 48 23.44 23.00 -9.00
N GLN A 49 24.37 23.65 -8.30
CA GLN A 49 25.70 23.11 -8.04
C GLN A 49 25.63 21.84 -7.19
N ALA A 50 24.86 21.86 -6.11
CA ALA A 50 24.66 20.68 -5.26
C ALA A 50 24.01 19.52 -6.04
N GLU A 51 23.01 19.81 -6.87
CA GLU A 51 22.36 18.83 -7.73
C GLU A 51 23.34 18.17 -8.70
N ARG A 52 24.20 18.97 -9.37
CA ARG A 52 25.22 18.44 -10.29
C ARG A 52 26.21 17.52 -9.57
N ALA A 53 26.73 17.94 -8.41
CA ALA A 53 27.67 17.13 -7.64
C ALA A 53 27.05 15.80 -7.16
N LEU A 54 25.78 15.83 -6.73
CA LEU A 54 25.06 14.62 -6.33
C LEU A 54 24.68 13.73 -7.54
N ALA A 55 24.47 14.31 -8.72
CA ALA A 55 24.29 13.55 -9.95
C ALA A 55 25.58 12.82 -10.37
N GLU A 56 26.74 13.45 -10.21
CA GLU A 56 28.04 12.81 -10.44
C GLU A 56 28.26 11.63 -9.48
N LEU A 57 27.89 11.78 -8.21
CA LEU A 57 27.91 10.70 -7.22
C LEU A 57 27.13 9.47 -7.70
N ALA A 58 25.94 9.66 -8.28
CA ALA A 58 25.09 8.57 -8.76
C ALA A 58 25.74 7.75 -9.90
N THR A 59 26.72 8.33 -10.60
CA THR A 59 27.44 7.69 -11.71
C THR A 59 28.81 7.13 -11.32
N SER A 60 29.28 7.40 -10.10
CA SER A 60 30.59 6.97 -9.61
C SER A 60 30.59 5.47 -9.25
N PRO A 61 31.69 4.74 -9.47
CA PRO A 61 31.80 3.34 -9.06
C PRO A 61 31.76 3.16 -7.54
N GLU A 62 32.12 4.19 -6.77
CA GLU A 62 32.03 4.23 -5.31
C GLU A 62 30.65 4.64 -4.79
N CYS A 63 29.65 4.82 -5.67
CA CYS A 63 28.31 5.31 -5.32
C CYS A 63 27.68 4.48 -4.19
N LEU A 64 27.73 3.15 -4.27
CA LEU A 64 27.17 2.26 -3.25
C LEU A 64 27.84 2.52 -1.89
N GLN A 65 29.17 2.53 -1.86
CA GLN A 65 29.94 2.72 -0.63
C GLN A 65 29.63 4.08 0.00
N ARG A 66 29.64 5.16 -0.78
CA ARG A 66 29.39 6.52 -0.30
C ARG A 66 27.96 6.71 0.19
N CYS A 67 26.97 6.11 -0.47
CA CYS A 67 25.59 6.16 0.00
C CYS A 67 25.40 5.38 1.31
N THR A 68 26.04 4.22 1.45
CA THR A 68 26.02 3.46 2.72
C THR A 68 26.67 4.27 3.85
N LEU A 69 27.77 4.96 3.58
CA LEU A 69 28.41 5.86 4.56
C LEU A 69 27.49 7.01 4.97
N LEU A 70 26.77 7.62 4.02
CA LEU A 70 25.78 8.67 4.31
C LEU A 70 24.62 8.15 5.17
N LEU A 71 24.16 6.92 4.93
CA LEU A 71 23.14 6.30 5.78
C LEU A 71 23.64 6.07 7.21
N GLN A 72 24.91 5.64 7.36
CA GLN A 72 25.51 5.33 8.66
C GLN A 72 25.84 6.57 9.48
N SER A 73 26.41 7.59 8.84
CA SER A 73 27.10 8.70 9.51
C SER A 73 26.54 10.08 9.17
N GLY A 74 25.53 10.15 8.29
CA GLY A 74 24.90 11.41 7.91
C GLY A 74 24.27 12.10 9.12
N THR A 75 24.62 13.37 9.32
CA THR A 75 24.19 14.15 10.49
C THR A 75 22.84 14.82 10.30
N VAL A 76 22.28 14.78 9.10
CA VAL A 76 21.01 15.42 8.75
C VAL A 76 20.06 14.53 7.96
N PRO A 77 18.73 14.62 8.19
CA PRO A 77 17.71 13.82 7.48
C PRO A 77 17.81 13.83 5.95
N TYR A 78 18.24 14.95 5.37
CA TYR A 78 18.41 15.09 3.93
C TYR A 78 19.51 14.20 3.37
N ALA A 79 20.52 13.85 4.17
CA ALA A 79 21.58 12.93 3.77
C ALA A 79 21.04 11.52 3.55
N GLN A 80 20.20 11.02 4.47
CA GLN A 80 19.56 9.70 4.28
C GLN A 80 18.61 9.70 3.09
N LEU A 81 17.87 10.79 2.87
CA LEU A 81 16.98 10.93 1.71
C LEU A 81 17.75 10.91 0.38
N VAL A 82 18.83 11.68 0.27
CA VAL A 82 19.69 11.72 -0.92
C VAL A 82 20.35 10.37 -1.14
N ALA A 83 20.87 9.73 -0.10
CA ALA A 83 21.47 8.40 -0.19
C ALA A 83 20.46 7.37 -0.71
N SER A 84 19.25 7.35 -0.13
CA SER A 84 18.17 6.46 -0.56
C SER A 84 17.79 6.67 -2.03
N ASN A 85 17.57 7.91 -2.45
CA ASN A 85 17.22 8.25 -3.84
C ASN A 85 18.35 7.93 -4.82
N THR A 86 19.60 8.13 -4.41
CA THR A 86 20.78 7.82 -5.21
C THR A 86 20.93 6.31 -5.37
N LEU A 87 20.72 5.53 -4.31
CA LEU A 87 20.72 4.07 -4.36
C LEU A 87 19.59 3.55 -5.26
N LEU A 88 18.39 4.13 -5.20
CA LEU A 88 17.30 3.77 -6.11
C LEU A 88 17.70 3.94 -7.59
N LYS A 89 18.41 5.02 -7.93
CA LYS A 89 18.95 5.24 -9.27
C LYS A 89 20.04 4.22 -9.61
N LEU A 90 20.97 3.97 -8.70
CA LEU A 90 22.06 3.01 -8.86
C LEU A 90 21.54 1.60 -9.17
N LEU A 91 20.49 1.15 -8.49
CA LEU A 91 19.88 -0.17 -8.71
C LEU A 91 19.33 -0.38 -10.12
N THR A 92 19.03 0.71 -10.83
CA THR A 92 18.52 0.71 -12.21
C THR A 92 19.55 1.12 -13.25
N SER A 93 20.78 1.42 -12.81
CA SER A 93 21.86 1.91 -13.66
C SER A 93 22.51 0.80 -14.48
N LYS A 94 23.26 1.18 -15.53
CA LYS A 94 24.02 0.24 -16.38
C LYS A 94 25.21 -0.40 -15.67
N THR A 95 25.78 0.27 -14.66
CA THR A 95 26.88 -0.28 -13.85
C THR A 95 26.42 -1.47 -13.03
N GLY A 96 25.15 -1.50 -12.63
CA GLY A 96 24.53 -2.59 -11.89
C GLY A 96 25.09 -2.74 -10.46
N VAL A 97 24.38 -3.50 -9.64
CA VAL A 97 24.84 -3.90 -8.30
C VAL A 97 24.74 -5.41 -8.24
N ASN A 98 25.82 -6.09 -7.85
CA ASN A 98 25.85 -7.55 -7.85
C ASN A 98 24.90 -8.13 -6.77
N LEU A 99 24.62 -9.43 -6.85
CA LEU A 99 23.70 -10.11 -5.92
C LEU A 99 24.11 -9.92 -4.45
N GLN A 100 25.38 -10.19 -4.15
CA GLN A 100 25.90 -10.12 -2.79
C GLN A 100 25.77 -8.72 -2.18
N GLN A 101 26.15 -7.69 -2.94
CA GLN A 101 26.03 -6.29 -2.53
C GLN A 101 24.56 -5.88 -2.29
N ARG A 102 23.62 -6.38 -3.11
CA ARG A 102 22.19 -6.11 -2.90
C ARG A 102 21.67 -6.79 -1.64
N LEU A 103 22.13 -8.00 -1.33
CA LEU A 103 21.78 -8.70 -0.08
C LEU A 103 22.33 -7.99 1.15
N GLU A 104 23.59 -7.57 1.11
CA GLU A 104 24.23 -6.79 2.18
C GLU A 104 23.50 -5.47 2.42
N LEU A 105 23.17 -4.74 1.34
CA LEU A 105 22.42 -3.49 1.43
C LEU A 105 21.00 -3.71 1.99
N CYS A 106 20.29 -4.75 1.55
CA CYS A 106 18.96 -5.08 2.06
C CYS A 106 19.00 -5.40 3.57
N THR A 107 19.97 -6.22 3.98
CA THR A 107 20.18 -6.58 5.40
C THR A 107 20.51 -5.35 6.24
N TYR A 108 21.45 -4.53 5.77
CA TYR A 108 21.80 -3.27 6.43
C TYR A 108 20.59 -2.35 6.59
N LEU A 109 19.80 -2.18 5.53
CA LEU A 109 18.64 -1.29 5.52
C LEU A 109 17.56 -1.72 6.52
N LEU A 110 17.27 -3.02 6.61
CA LEU A 110 16.31 -3.55 7.57
C LEU A 110 16.79 -3.38 9.02
N ASN A 111 18.06 -3.66 9.29
CA ASN A 111 18.65 -3.43 10.62
C ASN A 111 18.62 -1.93 10.98
N TYR A 112 19.02 -1.07 10.05
CA TYR A 112 19.02 0.38 10.24
C TYR A 112 17.63 0.92 10.55
N LEU A 113 16.60 0.51 9.78
CA LEU A 113 15.21 0.89 10.05
C LEU A 113 14.73 0.34 11.40
N GLY A 114 15.06 -0.91 11.73
CA GLY A 114 14.68 -1.54 12.99
C GLY A 114 15.27 -0.88 14.24
N GLU A 115 16.46 -0.27 14.11
CA GLU A 115 17.17 0.41 15.19
C GLU A 115 16.88 1.92 15.27
N ARG A 116 16.74 2.60 14.12
CA ARG A 116 16.74 4.06 14.04
C ARG A 116 15.39 4.68 13.67
N SER A 117 14.38 3.91 13.26
CA SER A 117 13.10 4.43 12.77
C SER A 117 12.45 5.46 13.71
N SER A 118 12.50 5.26 15.02
CA SER A 118 11.93 6.20 16.01
C SER A 118 12.62 7.57 16.04
N SER A 119 13.86 7.67 15.57
CA SER A 119 14.66 8.90 15.50
C SER A 119 14.62 9.60 14.13
N LEU A 120 14.05 8.95 13.12
CA LEU A 120 14.06 9.43 11.74
C LEU A 120 12.74 10.16 11.41
N PRO A 121 12.78 11.22 10.60
CA PRO A 121 11.56 11.85 10.11
C PRO A 121 10.73 10.91 9.22
N PRO A 122 9.39 11.03 9.19
CA PRO A 122 8.52 10.15 8.42
C PRO A 122 8.85 10.06 6.92
N PHE A 123 9.26 11.17 6.30
CA PHE A 123 9.63 11.19 4.88
C PHE A 123 10.90 10.37 4.59
N VAL A 124 11.84 10.31 5.54
CA VAL A 124 13.06 9.48 5.43
C VAL A 124 12.68 8.01 5.55
N ILE A 125 11.85 7.66 6.54
CA ILE A 125 11.36 6.29 6.72
C ILE A 125 10.66 5.81 5.44
N SER A 126 9.75 6.62 4.87
CA SER A 126 9.08 6.30 3.60
C SER A 126 10.06 6.07 2.46
N SER A 127 11.08 6.92 2.32
CA SER A 127 12.10 6.75 1.28
C SER A 127 12.92 5.46 1.46
N LEU A 128 13.30 5.14 2.69
CA LEU A 128 14.06 3.93 3.01
C LEU A 128 13.21 2.65 2.84
N CYS A 129 11.94 2.67 3.24
CA CYS A 129 11.02 1.57 2.96
C CYS A 129 10.81 1.37 1.44
N GLN A 130 10.78 2.46 0.66
CA GLN A 130 10.71 2.40 -0.81
C GLN A 130 11.98 1.80 -1.43
N LEU A 131 13.16 2.11 -0.87
CA LEU A 131 14.42 1.47 -1.26
C LEU A 131 14.39 -0.05 -0.97
N PHE A 132 13.89 -0.46 0.20
CA PHE A 132 13.70 -1.88 0.53
C PHE A 132 12.77 -2.56 -0.48
N ALA A 133 11.60 -1.95 -0.74
CA ALA A 133 10.63 -2.48 -1.69
C ALA A 133 11.27 -2.70 -3.08
N ARG A 134 12.06 -1.72 -3.56
CA ARG A 134 12.74 -1.81 -4.85
C ARG A 134 13.83 -2.89 -4.86
N LEU A 135 14.62 -3.01 -3.80
CA LEU A 135 15.63 -4.07 -3.67
C LEU A 135 14.98 -5.46 -3.74
N THR A 136 13.94 -5.68 -2.94
CA THR A 136 13.21 -6.95 -2.90
C THR A 136 12.56 -7.27 -4.24
N LYS A 137 11.99 -6.28 -4.93
CA LYS A 137 11.41 -6.45 -6.26
C LYS A 137 12.46 -6.85 -7.30
N LEU A 138 13.59 -6.15 -7.36
CA LEU A 138 14.65 -6.45 -8.34
C LEU A 138 15.33 -7.79 -8.06
N GLY A 139 15.41 -8.18 -6.79
CA GLY A 139 15.93 -9.47 -6.36
C GLY A 139 14.89 -10.60 -6.29
N TRP A 140 13.62 -10.36 -6.63
CA TRP A 140 12.53 -11.29 -6.38
C TRP A 140 12.71 -12.68 -7.02
N LEU A 141 13.38 -12.71 -8.17
CA LEU A 141 13.66 -13.91 -8.95
C LEU A 141 15.09 -14.42 -8.77
N ASP A 142 15.91 -13.76 -7.95
CA ASP A 142 17.27 -14.22 -7.66
C ASP A 142 17.19 -15.48 -6.79
N PHE A 143 17.78 -16.56 -7.28
CA PHE A 143 17.80 -17.86 -6.62
C PHE A 143 19.23 -18.16 -6.16
N ASP A 144 19.40 -18.41 -4.87
CA ASP A 144 20.65 -18.85 -4.31
C ASP A 144 20.75 -20.37 -4.42
N VAL A 145 21.76 -20.83 -5.15
CA VAL A 145 21.98 -22.26 -5.43
C VAL A 145 22.46 -23.00 -4.19
N GLU A 146 23.20 -22.32 -3.30
CA GLU A 146 23.78 -22.93 -2.10
C GLU A 146 22.70 -23.18 -1.05
N THR A 147 21.88 -22.16 -0.75
CA THR A 147 20.78 -22.28 0.22
C THR A 147 19.52 -22.88 -0.37
N LYS A 148 19.45 -23.00 -1.71
CA LYS A 148 18.26 -23.42 -2.48
C LYS A 148 17.02 -22.57 -2.18
N SER A 149 17.22 -21.28 -1.92
CA SER A 149 16.15 -20.37 -1.56
C SER A 149 16.13 -19.10 -2.43
N PHE A 150 15.07 -18.31 -2.28
CA PHE A 150 14.98 -16.98 -2.88
C PHE A 150 15.25 -15.96 -1.76
N PRO A 151 16.50 -15.50 -1.58
CA PRO A 151 16.91 -14.77 -0.38
C PRO A 151 16.15 -13.45 -0.18
N PHE A 152 15.68 -12.80 -1.25
CA PHE A 152 14.86 -11.58 -1.12
C PHE A 152 13.41 -11.83 -0.71
N ARG A 153 12.93 -13.08 -0.75
CA ARG A 153 11.55 -13.42 -0.32
C ARG A 153 11.48 -13.67 1.18
N GLU A 154 12.54 -14.23 1.76
CA GLU A 154 12.57 -14.59 3.19
C GLU A 154 12.27 -13.41 4.14
N PRO A 155 12.83 -12.19 3.94
CA PRO A 155 12.53 -11.05 4.80
C PRO A 155 11.04 -10.69 4.83
N VAL A 156 10.29 -10.94 3.76
CA VAL A 156 8.86 -10.58 3.67
C VAL A 156 8.05 -11.31 4.74
N ASN A 157 8.32 -12.62 4.94
CA ASN A 157 7.64 -13.41 5.96
C ASN A 157 8.01 -12.99 7.39
N SER A 158 9.27 -12.60 7.60
CA SER A 158 9.72 -12.08 8.89
C SER A 158 9.10 -10.72 9.20
N ILE A 159 8.97 -9.84 8.20
CA ILE A 159 8.28 -8.54 8.34
C ILE A 159 6.78 -8.76 8.61
N ALA A 160 6.13 -9.72 7.94
CA ALA A 160 4.74 -10.07 8.21
C ALA A 160 4.51 -10.51 9.66
N ARG A 161 5.38 -11.36 10.20
CA ARG A 161 5.35 -11.76 11.62
C ARG A 161 5.58 -10.57 12.56
N LEU A 162 6.58 -9.74 12.27
CA LEU A 162 6.86 -8.52 13.04
C LEU A 162 5.67 -7.56 13.10
N ALA A 163 4.90 -7.46 12.02
CA ALA A 163 3.69 -6.63 11.99
C ALA A 163 2.66 -7.06 13.02
N GLU A 164 2.47 -8.36 13.21
CA GLU A 164 1.47 -8.91 14.14
C GLU A 164 1.98 -9.03 15.58
N GLU A 165 3.26 -9.40 15.75
CA GLU A 165 3.82 -9.77 17.05
C GLU A 165 4.45 -8.58 17.81
N SER A 166 4.81 -7.50 17.12
CA SER A 166 5.52 -6.36 17.73
C SER A 166 4.64 -5.12 17.86
N VAL A 167 4.45 -4.66 19.08
CA VAL A 167 3.74 -3.39 19.37
C VAL A 167 4.54 -2.19 18.86
N ASP A 168 5.86 -2.17 19.13
CA ASP A 168 6.71 -1.00 18.82
C ASP A 168 7.10 -0.93 17.33
N ARG A 169 7.29 -2.09 16.68
CA ARG A 169 7.75 -2.17 15.28
C ARG A 169 6.64 -2.51 14.29
N GLY A 170 5.42 -2.75 14.77
CA GLY A 170 4.28 -3.13 13.93
C GLY A 170 3.97 -2.09 12.84
N LEU A 171 4.00 -0.80 13.19
CA LEU A 171 3.77 0.30 12.23
C LEU A 171 4.81 0.31 11.10
N LEU A 172 6.09 0.18 11.44
CA LEU A 172 7.17 0.11 10.46
C LEU A 172 7.03 -1.11 9.55
N ALA A 173 6.70 -2.27 10.12
CA ALA A 173 6.50 -3.50 9.36
C ALA A 173 5.32 -3.38 8.37
N VAL A 174 4.20 -2.78 8.80
CA VAL A 174 3.06 -2.49 7.93
C VAL A 174 3.45 -1.51 6.82
N GLN A 175 4.24 -0.47 7.11
CA GLN A 175 4.72 0.47 6.10
C GLN A 175 5.65 -0.19 5.07
N LEU A 176 6.55 -1.08 5.50
CA LEU A 176 7.41 -1.87 4.62
C LEU A 176 6.58 -2.76 3.68
N LEU A 177 5.57 -3.46 4.20
CA LEU A 177 4.69 -4.31 3.39
C LEU A 177 3.84 -3.47 2.42
N ALA A 178 3.31 -2.33 2.86
CA ALA A 178 2.45 -1.49 2.03
C ALA A 178 3.21 -0.94 0.81
N LEU A 179 4.44 -0.45 1.03
CA LEU A 179 5.31 0.02 -0.04
C LEU A 179 5.83 -1.12 -0.91
N LEU A 180 6.07 -2.31 -0.34
CA LEU A 180 6.42 -3.50 -1.12
C LEU A 180 5.30 -3.90 -2.08
N VAL A 181 4.06 -4.03 -1.59
CA VAL A 181 2.90 -4.38 -2.44
C VAL A 181 2.71 -3.34 -3.54
N SER A 182 2.83 -2.05 -3.20
CA SER A 182 2.72 -0.96 -4.18
C SER A 182 3.83 -1.04 -5.24
N ASP A 183 5.10 -1.18 -4.84
CA ASP A 183 6.23 -1.22 -5.78
C ASP A 183 6.17 -2.45 -6.70
N MET A 184 5.75 -3.60 -6.17
CA MET A 184 5.51 -4.83 -6.93
C MET A 184 4.45 -4.65 -8.02
N ASN A 185 3.53 -3.71 -7.86
CA ASN A 185 2.43 -3.44 -8.78
C ASN A 185 2.74 -2.35 -9.84
N THR A 186 3.98 -1.85 -9.92
CA THR A 186 4.37 -0.81 -10.90
C THR A 186 5.44 -1.30 -11.87
N MET A 187 5.68 -0.60 -12.98
CA MET A 187 6.84 -0.87 -13.86
C MET A 187 8.18 -0.38 -13.28
N ALA A 188 8.17 0.25 -12.11
CA ALA A 188 9.33 1.00 -11.64
C ALA A 188 10.54 0.08 -11.37
N GLY A 189 11.68 0.46 -11.96
CA GLY A 189 12.95 -0.25 -11.85
C GLY A 189 13.11 -1.48 -12.74
N VAL A 190 12.07 -1.87 -13.47
CA VAL A 190 12.11 -3.02 -14.38
C VAL A 190 12.10 -2.53 -15.82
N ASP A 191 12.98 -3.10 -16.63
CA ASP A 191 13.26 -2.71 -18.01
C ASP A 191 12.31 -3.34 -19.04
N SER A 192 11.62 -4.41 -18.68
CA SER A 192 10.71 -5.13 -19.58
C SER A 192 9.39 -5.53 -18.92
N ILE A 193 8.32 -5.38 -19.69
CA ILE A 193 6.95 -5.79 -19.31
C ILE A 193 6.89 -7.27 -18.93
N SER A 194 7.57 -8.14 -19.69
CA SER A 194 7.61 -9.57 -19.42
C SER A 194 8.25 -9.90 -18.08
N LYS A 195 9.35 -9.22 -17.72
CA LYS A 195 10.01 -9.39 -16.42
C LYS A 195 9.12 -8.86 -15.29
N GLN A 196 8.50 -7.69 -15.47
CA GLN A 196 7.57 -7.13 -14.49
C GLN A 196 6.40 -8.07 -14.23
N ARG A 197 5.75 -8.58 -15.28
CA ARG A 197 4.66 -9.56 -15.15
C ARG A 197 5.11 -10.82 -14.41
N LYS A 198 6.30 -11.35 -14.72
CA LYS A 198 6.83 -12.55 -14.03
C LYS A 198 7.04 -12.30 -12.53
N ILE A 199 7.59 -11.14 -12.16
CA ILE A 199 7.79 -10.74 -10.75
C ILE A 199 6.43 -10.59 -10.05
N ALA A 200 5.54 -9.77 -10.61
CA ALA A 200 4.23 -9.47 -10.03
C ALA A 200 3.37 -10.73 -9.85
N LEU A 201 3.30 -11.61 -10.84
CA LEU A 201 2.56 -12.87 -10.76
C LEU A 201 3.15 -13.80 -9.69
N SER A 202 4.48 -13.92 -9.63
CA SER A 202 5.14 -14.71 -8.59
C SER A 202 4.89 -14.14 -7.18
N PHE A 203 4.89 -12.83 -7.01
CA PHE A 203 4.58 -12.18 -5.73
C PHE A 203 3.11 -12.41 -5.33
N ARG A 204 2.19 -12.20 -6.27
CA ARG A 204 0.75 -12.45 -6.12
C ARG A 204 0.46 -13.86 -5.62
N ASP A 205 1.09 -14.86 -6.23
CA ASP A 205 0.82 -16.26 -5.95
C ASP A 205 1.46 -16.75 -4.65
N CYS A 206 2.57 -16.12 -4.21
CA CYS A 206 3.31 -16.59 -3.03
C CYS A 206 3.04 -15.82 -1.74
N HIS A 207 2.70 -14.51 -1.79
CA HIS A 207 2.66 -13.68 -0.56
C HIS A 207 1.45 -12.75 -0.46
N LEU A 208 0.88 -12.31 -1.60
CA LEU A 208 -0.11 -11.22 -1.58
C LEU A 208 -1.38 -11.56 -0.79
N LEU A 209 -1.87 -12.81 -0.87
CA LEU A 209 -3.04 -13.24 -0.09
C LEU A 209 -2.77 -13.25 1.41
N ASP A 210 -1.58 -13.69 1.82
CA ASP A 210 -1.22 -13.78 3.23
C ASP A 210 -1.02 -12.38 3.83
N ILE A 211 -0.44 -11.45 3.06
CA ILE A 211 -0.36 -10.03 3.42
C ILE A 211 -1.76 -9.41 3.56
N PHE A 212 -2.67 -9.74 2.64
CA PHE A 212 -4.07 -9.29 2.73
C PHE A 212 -4.74 -9.81 4.01
N LYS A 213 -4.63 -11.12 4.29
CA LYS A 213 -5.20 -11.75 5.50
C LYS A 213 -4.60 -11.19 6.79
N LEU A 214 -3.29 -10.93 6.81
CA LEU A 214 -2.61 -10.27 7.91
C LEU A 214 -3.25 -8.91 8.18
N SER A 215 -3.41 -8.09 7.14
CA SER A 215 -3.99 -6.74 7.27
C SER A 215 -5.42 -6.78 7.80
N THR A 216 -6.26 -7.70 7.31
CA THR A 216 -7.65 -7.80 7.74
C THR A 216 -7.80 -8.41 9.13
N SER A 217 -6.98 -9.39 9.51
CA SER A 217 -6.94 -9.95 10.86
C SER A 217 -6.57 -8.87 11.89
N MET A 218 -5.55 -8.07 11.62
CA MET A 218 -5.15 -6.98 12.51
C MET A 218 -6.22 -5.88 12.59
N LEU A 219 -6.85 -5.53 11.47
CA LEU A 219 -7.96 -4.57 11.43
C LEU A 219 -9.18 -5.06 12.21
N GLU A 220 -9.50 -6.35 12.19
CA GLU A 220 -10.62 -6.90 12.94
C GLU A 220 -10.41 -6.75 14.46
N LYS A 221 -9.17 -6.87 14.96
CA LYS A 221 -8.82 -6.66 16.38
C LYS A 221 -9.07 -5.21 16.85
N VAL A 222 -9.22 -4.25 15.94
CA VAL A 222 -9.53 -2.86 16.24
C VAL A 222 -10.99 -2.69 16.66
N ILE A 223 -11.88 -3.57 16.17
CA ILE A 223 -13.31 -3.50 16.47
C ILE A 223 -13.51 -3.87 17.95
N GLY A 224 -13.86 -2.87 18.76
CA GLY A 224 -14.05 -3.02 20.21
C GLY A 224 -12.84 -2.65 21.08
N ALA A 225 -11.74 -2.19 20.47
CA ALA A 225 -10.60 -1.62 21.18
C ALA A 225 -10.68 -0.09 21.24
N SER A 226 -10.12 0.52 22.29
CA SER A 226 -9.86 1.97 22.32
C SER A 226 -8.67 2.27 21.42
N VAL A 227 -8.84 3.17 20.44
CA VAL A 227 -7.80 3.53 19.47
C VAL A 227 -7.13 4.84 19.88
N ASP A 228 -5.85 4.79 20.24
CA ASP A 228 -5.03 5.99 20.44
C ASP A 228 -4.42 6.53 19.13
N GLN A 229 -3.65 7.61 19.20
CA GLN A 229 -3.06 8.24 18.00
C GLN A 229 -2.06 7.33 17.27
N THR A 230 -1.27 6.54 18.00
CA THR A 230 -0.27 5.63 17.43
C THR A 230 -0.97 4.46 16.74
N GLN A 231 -1.99 3.91 17.39
CA GLN A 231 -2.86 2.90 16.82
C GLN A 231 -3.61 3.44 15.60
N LEU A 232 -4.03 4.71 15.59
CA LEU A 232 -4.68 5.31 14.42
C LEU A 232 -3.75 5.36 13.20
N GLN A 233 -2.47 5.66 13.40
CA GLN A 233 -1.46 5.58 12.33
C GLN A 233 -1.29 4.15 11.82
N LEU A 234 -1.24 3.17 12.72
CA LEU A 234 -1.19 1.75 12.37
C LEU A 234 -2.42 1.33 11.57
N VAL A 235 -3.62 1.70 12.01
CA VAL A 235 -4.89 1.43 11.31
C VAL A 235 -4.88 2.05 9.92
N ASN A 236 -4.45 3.31 9.78
CA ASN A 236 -4.32 3.94 8.46
C ASN A 236 -3.33 3.20 7.54
N GLY A 237 -2.23 2.70 8.10
CA GLY A 237 -1.27 1.85 7.40
C GLY A 237 -1.87 0.52 6.96
N LEU A 238 -2.63 -0.15 7.83
CA LEU A 238 -3.31 -1.41 7.55
C LEU A 238 -4.41 -1.25 6.49
N LEU A 239 -5.19 -0.17 6.56
CA LEU A 239 -6.18 0.17 5.53
C LEU A 239 -5.52 0.42 4.17
N GLN A 240 -4.34 1.07 4.15
CA GLN A 240 -3.56 1.22 2.90
C GLN A 240 -3.03 -0.11 2.40
N LEU A 241 -2.51 -0.95 3.29
CA LEU A 241 -1.96 -2.26 2.94
C LEU A 241 -3.03 -3.15 2.30
N SER A 242 -4.20 -3.21 2.94
CA SER A 242 -5.36 -3.95 2.44
C SER A 242 -5.82 -3.42 1.09
N LEU A 243 -5.89 -2.09 0.93
CA LEU A 243 -6.25 -1.45 -0.32
C LEU A 243 -5.25 -1.79 -1.43
N ASN A 244 -3.95 -1.67 -1.17
CA ASN A 244 -2.89 -2.01 -2.12
C ASN A 244 -2.98 -3.47 -2.59
N CYS A 245 -3.36 -4.38 -1.69
CA CYS A 245 -3.61 -5.78 -2.04
C CYS A 245 -4.82 -5.93 -2.97
N LEU A 246 -5.93 -5.24 -2.69
CA LEU A 246 -7.16 -5.34 -3.48
C LEU A 246 -7.08 -4.62 -4.84
N THR A 247 -6.23 -3.59 -4.96
CA THR A 247 -5.98 -2.87 -6.21
C THR A 247 -4.79 -3.43 -7.01
N PHE A 248 -4.25 -4.59 -6.63
CA PHE A 248 -3.16 -5.22 -7.35
C PHE A 248 -3.61 -5.63 -8.77
N ASP A 249 -2.73 -5.51 -9.76
CA ASP A 249 -3.02 -5.96 -11.13
C ASP A 249 -2.93 -7.50 -11.20
N PHE A 250 -4.06 -8.15 -10.93
CA PHE A 250 -4.15 -9.61 -10.89
C PHE A 250 -4.06 -10.28 -12.26
N ILE A 251 -4.36 -9.56 -13.35
CA ILE A 251 -4.44 -10.12 -14.71
C ILE A 251 -3.25 -9.72 -15.59
N GLY A 252 -2.38 -8.84 -15.11
CA GLY A 252 -1.26 -8.32 -15.87
C GLY A 252 -1.69 -7.30 -16.93
N SER A 253 -2.87 -6.69 -16.77
CA SER A 253 -3.30 -5.54 -17.55
C SER A 253 -2.52 -4.33 -17.05
N LEU A 254 -1.26 -4.20 -17.49
CA LEU A 254 -0.50 -2.97 -17.31
C LEU A 254 -1.38 -1.83 -17.83
N SER A 255 -1.92 -1.06 -16.89
CA SER A 255 -3.16 -0.33 -17.05
C SER A 255 -3.10 0.66 -18.22
N ASP A 256 -4.05 0.54 -19.13
CA ASP A 256 -4.47 1.63 -19.99
C ASP A 256 -5.34 2.55 -19.12
N GLU A 257 -4.85 3.74 -18.77
CA GLU A 257 -5.54 4.70 -17.89
C GLU A 257 -6.83 5.30 -18.52
N SER A 258 -7.23 4.81 -19.70
CA SER A 258 -8.45 5.20 -20.40
C SER A 258 -9.70 4.35 -20.07
N GLY A 259 -9.57 3.35 -19.18
CA GLY A 259 -10.64 2.41 -18.85
C GLY A 259 -11.71 2.96 -17.89
N ASP A 260 -12.97 2.87 -18.32
CA ASP A 260 -14.20 3.18 -17.57
C ASP A 260 -14.14 2.76 -16.09
N ASP A 261 -14.73 3.56 -15.19
CA ASP A 261 -14.80 3.38 -13.73
C ASP A 261 -15.52 2.10 -13.27
N ASN A 262 -15.83 1.18 -14.19
CA ASN A 262 -16.50 -0.10 -13.99
C ASN A 262 -15.54 -1.30 -14.05
N VAL A 263 -14.27 -1.13 -13.65
CA VAL A 263 -13.31 -2.24 -13.58
C VAL A 263 -13.70 -3.23 -12.48
N THR A 264 -13.93 -4.50 -12.83
CA THR A 264 -14.14 -5.59 -11.85
C THR A 264 -12.81 -6.05 -11.27
N VAL A 265 -12.75 -6.31 -9.97
CA VAL A 265 -11.57 -6.85 -9.30
C VAL A 265 -11.50 -8.36 -9.56
N GLN A 266 -10.45 -8.79 -10.27
CA GLN A 266 -10.27 -10.16 -10.75
C GLN A 266 -9.24 -10.94 -9.94
N VAL A 267 -9.49 -11.09 -8.63
CA VAL A 267 -8.62 -11.89 -7.75
C VAL A 267 -8.52 -13.37 -8.21
N PRO A 268 -7.40 -14.06 -7.97
CA PRO A 268 -7.28 -15.50 -8.20
C PRO A 268 -8.33 -16.30 -7.43
N THR A 269 -8.80 -17.42 -7.98
CA THR A 269 -9.84 -18.27 -7.37
C THR A 269 -9.51 -18.71 -5.94
N ILE A 270 -8.23 -18.91 -5.60
CA ILE A 270 -7.80 -19.28 -4.25
C ILE A 270 -8.15 -18.21 -3.20
N TRP A 271 -8.33 -16.95 -3.60
CA TRP A 271 -8.75 -15.86 -2.71
C TRP A 271 -10.22 -15.94 -2.32
N ARG A 272 -11.04 -16.70 -3.06
CA ARG A 272 -12.47 -16.88 -2.76
C ARG A 272 -12.71 -17.18 -1.29
N ILE A 273 -11.89 -18.06 -0.69
CA ILE A 273 -12.00 -18.46 0.72
C ILE A 273 -11.96 -17.29 1.71
N ALA A 274 -11.34 -16.17 1.34
CA ALA A 274 -11.25 -14.98 2.20
C ALA A 274 -12.54 -14.12 2.15
N PHE A 275 -13.43 -14.37 1.19
CA PHE A 275 -14.61 -13.54 0.95
C PHE A 275 -15.94 -14.31 1.06
N THR A 276 -15.92 -15.64 0.93
CA THR A 276 -17.11 -16.48 0.81
C THR A 276 -18.13 -16.28 1.93
N ASP A 277 -17.69 -16.03 3.15
CA ASP A 277 -18.55 -15.89 4.33
C ASP A 277 -19.11 -14.47 4.52
N GLY A 278 -18.69 -13.50 3.69
CA GLY A 278 -19.04 -12.09 3.85
C GLY A 278 -18.41 -11.41 5.07
N GLY A 279 -17.57 -12.11 5.84
CA GLY A 279 -16.99 -11.61 7.09
C GLY A 279 -16.13 -10.37 6.88
N VAL A 280 -15.29 -10.38 5.83
CA VAL A 280 -14.38 -9.26 5.52
C VAL A 280 -15.16 -8.00 5.13
N ILE A 281 -16.16 -8.09 4.24
CA ILE A 281 -16.94 -6.91 3.83
C ILE A 281 -17.74 -6.35 5.01
N SER A 282 -18.34 -7.22 5.83
CA SER A 282 -19.04 -6.84 7.05
C SER A 282 -18.11 -6.18 8.07
N MET A 283 -16.88 -6.69 8.21
CA MET A 283 -15.80 -6.11 9.03
C MET A 283 -15.48 -4.68 8.60
N PHE A 284 -15.32 -4.40 7.30
CA PHE A 284 -15.06 -3.03 6.83
C PHE A 284 -16.23 -2.06 7.08
N PHE A 285 -17.49 -2.50 6.95
CA PHE A 285 -18.63 -1.67 7.36
C PHE A 285 -18.67 -1.42 8.87
N ARG A 286 -18.28 -2.40 9.70
CA ARG A 286 -18.10 -2.20 11.15
C ARG A 286 -16.99 -1.18 11.44
N LEU A 287 -15.85 -1.27 10.77
CA LEU A 287 -14.77 -0.28 10.85
C LEU A 287 -15.24 1.13 10.49
N TYR A 288 -16.02 1.27 9.42
CA TYR A 288 -16.58 2.56 9.03
C TYR A 288 -17.37 3.21 10.17
N ASN A 289 -18.06 2.42 11.00
CA ASN A 289 -18.82 2.94 12.13
C ASN A 289 -17.92 3.35 13.31
N VAL A 290 -16.93 2.53 13.67
CA VAL A 290 -16.14 2.73 14.91
C VAL A 290 -14.93 3.65 14.74
N LEU A 291 -14.34 3.74 13.53
CA LEU A 291 -13.17 4.57 13.28
C LEU A 291 -13.53 6.06 13.16
N PRO A 292 -12.61 6.99 13.45
CA PRO A 292 -12.91 8.41 13.37
C PRO A 292 -13.04 8.87 11.90
N MET A 293 -13.61 10.05 11.69
CA MET A 293 -14.01 10.52 10.36
C MET A 293 -12.83 10.70 9.40
N GLU A 294 -11.61 10.92 9.90
CA GLU A 294 -10.41 11.09 9.06
C GLU A 294 -10.04 9.80 8.30
N LEU A 295 -10.54 8.63 8.73
CA LEU A 295 -10.27 7.36 8.08
C LEU A 295 -11.43 6.84 7.23
N SER A 296 -12.60 7.48 7.25
CA SER A 296 -13.80 6.92 6.60
C SER A 296 -13.67 6.83 5.07
N GLY A 297 -13.00 7.79 4.43
CA GLY A 297 -12.72 7.73 2.99
C GLY A 297 -11.91 6.48 2.62
N LYS A 298 -10.89 6.18 3.41
CA LYS A 298 -10.01 5.02 3.19
C LYS A 298 -10.66 3.67 3.49
N VAL A 299 -11.54 3.63 4.48
CA VAL A 299 -12.39 2.45 4.72
C VAL A 299 -13.31 2.24 3.52
N LEU A 300 -13.95 3.30 3.01
CA LEU A 300 -14.83 3.21 1.85
C LEU A 300 -14.08 2.80 0.57
N GLN A 301 -12.84 3.25 0.36
CA GLN A 301 -12.01 2.77 -0.75
C GLN A 301 -11.84 1.24 -0.74
N ASN A 302 -11.60 0.65 0.43
CA ASN A 302 -11.55 -0.81 0.57
C ASN A 302 -12.91 -1.46 0.27
N ILE A 303 -14.01 -0.89 0.77
CA ILE A 303 -15.37 -1.35 0.48
C ILE A 303 -15.69 -1.28 -1.01
N VAL A 304 -15.24 -0.24 -1.72
CA VAL A 304 -15.39 -0.12 -3.19
C VAL A 304 -14.71 -1.28 -3.90
N GLN A 305 -13.49 -1.64 -3.52
CA GLN A 305 -12.78 -2.76 -4.14
C GLN A 305 -13.45 -4.11 -3.83
N LEU A 306 -13.86 -4.33 -2.58
CA LEU A 306 -14.58 -5.54 -2.18
C LEU A 306 -15.93 -5.68 -2.90
N SER A 307 -16.67 -4.57 -3.05
CA SER A 307 -17.93 -4.52 -3.81
C SER A 307 -17.72 -4.72 -5.32
N SER A 308 -16.48 -4.56 -5.79
CA SER A 308 -16.08 -4.74 -7.18
C SER A 308 -15.54 -6.16 -7.48
N LEU A 309 -15.47 -7.05 -6.48
CA LEU A 309 -15.06 -8.45 -6.70
C LEU A 309 -15.93 -9.10 -7.77
N ARG A 310 -15.29 -9.65 -8.80
CA ARG A 310 -15.99 -10.20 -9.96
C ARG A 310 -17.07 -11.20 -9.53
N ARG A 311 -18.32 -10.95 -9.95
CA ARG A 311 -19.50 -11.78 -9.62
C ARG A 311 -19.29 -13.29 -9.77
N THR A 312 -18.55 -13.74 -10.79
CA THR A 312 -18.29 -15.16 -11.06
C THR A 312 -17.27 -15.81 -10.12
N LEU A 313 -16.66 -15.05 -9.20
CA LEU A 313 -15.83 -15.59 -8.12
C LEU A 313 -16.66 -16.47 -7.17
N PHE A 314 -17.96 -16.18 -7.03
CA PHE A 314 -18.88 -16.83 -6.10
C PHE A 314 -19.83 -17.78 -6.82
N SER A 315 -20.26 -18.84 -6.13
CA SER A 315 -21.42 -19.64 -6.52
C SER A 315 -22.71 -18.84 -6.31
N SER A 316 -23.84 -19.32 -6.81
CA SER A 316 -25.09 -18.56 -6.72
C SER A 316 -25.53 -18.29 -5.28
N ASN A 317 -25.32 -19.23 -4.36
CA ASN A 317 -25.74 -19.09 -2.96
C ASN A 317 -24.81 -18.14 -2.20
N GLU A 318 -23.50 -18.31 -2.33
CA GLU A 318 -22.50 -17.42 -1.70
C GLU A 318 -22.63 -16.00 -2.23
N ARG A 319 -22.89 -15.83 -3.53
CA ARG A 319 -23.13 -14.53 -4.14
C ARG A 319 -24.32 -13.81 -3.50
N GLN A 320 -25.41 -14.54 -3.24
CA GLN A 320 -26.58 -13.97 -2.58
C GLN A 320 -26.26 -13.54 -1.15
N ALA A 321 -25.54 -14.38 -0.40
CA ALA A 321 -25.10 -14.06 0.97
C ALA A 321 -24.15 -12.85 1.01
N TYR A 322 -23.15 -12.81 0.12
CA TYR A 322 -22.21 -11.69 0.02
C TYR A 322 -22.92 -10.39 -0.36
N LEU A 323 -23.87 -10.45 -1.29
CA LEU A 323 -24.68 -9.30 -1.70
C LEU A 323 -25.55 -8.77 -0.56
N ALA A 324 -26.11 -9.65 0.26
CA ALA A 324 -26.88 -9.26 1.44
C ALA A 324 -26.03 -8.43 2.43
N GLU A 325 -24.79 -8.84 2.70
CA GLU A 325 -23.88 -8.08 3.56
C GLU A 325 -23.54 -6.70 2.98
N ILE A 326 -23.36 -6.56 1.67
CA ILE A 326 -23.13 -5.24 1.04
C ILE A 326 -24.38 -4.36 1.18
N VAL A 327 -25.57 -4.87 0.85
CA VAL A 327 -26.82 -4.11 0.93
C VAL A 327 -27.08 -3.63 2.36
N LYS A 328 -26.90 -4.52 3.35
CA LYS A 328 -27.01 -4.21 4.77
C LYS A 328 -26.01 -3.13 5.20
N GLY A 329 -24.76 -3.21 4.75
CA GLY A 329 -23.74 -2.22 5.03
C GLY A 329 -24.05 -0.85 4.41
N VAL A 330 -24.44 -0.81 3.13
CA VAL A 330 -24.82 0.41 2.40
C VAL A 330 -26.01 1.09 3.08
N LYS A 331 -27.02 0.31 3.46
CA LYS A 331 -28.17 0.79 4.24
C LYS A 331 -27.71 1.44 5.54
N ALA A 332 -26.90 0.75 6.35
CA ALA A 332 -26.42 1.25 7.63
C ALA A 332 -25.60 2.55 7.51
N VAL A 333 -24.85 2.73 6.41
CA VAL A 333 -24.14 3.99 6.12
C VAL A 333 -25.13 5.14 5.88
N MET A 334 -26.22 4.91 5.14
CA MET A 334 -27.24 5.94 4.88
C MET A 334 -28.09 6.28 6.11
N GLU A 335 -28.31 5.34 7.02
CA GLU A 335 -28.98 5.58 8.31
C GLU A 335 -28.18 6.51 9.23
N ARG A 336 -26.84 6.56 9.07
CA ARG A 336 -25.93 7.42 9.84
C ARG A 336 -24.97 8.18 8.91
N PRO A 337 -25.47 9.18 8.17
CA PRO A 337 -24.71 9.82 7.09
C PRO A 337 -23.68 10.84 7.57
N ASP A 338 -23.41 10.97 8.88
CA ASP A 338 -22.56 12.04 9.43
C ASP A 338 -21.15 12.08 8.82
N LYS A 339 -20.55 10.91 8.57
CA LYS A 339 -19.21 10.81 7.95
C LYS A 339 -19.24 11.08 6.43
N LEU A 340 -20.41 11.03 5.79
CA LEU A 340 -20.59 11.38 4.37
C LEU A 340 -20.62 12.89 4.12
N ARG A 341 -20.51 13.72 5.16
CA ARG A 341 -20.31 15.17 4.99
C ARG A 341 -18.93 15.50 4.40
N GLN A 342 -17.94 14.61 4.59
CA GLN A 342 -16.65 14.75 3.93
C GLN A 342 -16.75 14.39 2.45
N GLN A 343 -16.20 15.24 1.59
CA GLN A 343 -16.24 15.07 0.13
C GLN A 343 -15.63 13.73 -0.33
N GLU A 344 -14.51 13.31 0.25
CA GLU A 344 -13.86 12.03 -0.08
C GLU A 344 -14.76 10.85 0.28
N SER A 345 -15.25 10.80 1.53
CA SER A 345 -16.15 9.74 2.00
C SER A 345 -17.45 9.68 1.17
N PHE A 346 -18.03 10.84 0.84
CA PHE A 346 -19.20 10.93 -0.02
C PHE A 346 -18.94 10.33 -1.42
N HIS A 347 -17.82 10.72 -2.04
CA HIS A 347 -17.42 10.24 -3.36
C HIS A 347 -17.25 8.72 -3.37
N GLU A 348 -16.51 8.17 -2.40
CA GLU A 348 -16.28 6.73 -2.31
C GLU A 348 -17.57 5.96 -2.03
N PHE A 349 -18.46 6.48 -1.19
CA PHE A 349 -19.78 5.87 -0.96
C PHE A 349 -20.61 5.81 -2.26
N CYS A 350 -20.60 6.88 -3.06
CA CYS A 350 -21.27 6.90 -4.35
C CYS A 350 -20.70 5.83 -5.30
N ARG A 351 -19.37 5.60 -5.25
CA ARG A 351 -18.73 4.50 -6.00
C ARG A 351 -19.25 3.15 -5.51
N VAL A 352 -19.34 2.90 -4.19
CA VAL A 352 -19.89 1.63 -3.64
C VAL A 352 -21.29 1.36 -4.21
N VAL A 353 -22.18 2.36 -4.17
CA VAL A 353 -23.54 2.24 -4.72
C VAL A 353 -23.52 1.94 -6.23
N SER A 354 -22.65 2.63 -6.98
CA SER A 354 -22.48 2.35 -8.41
C SER A 354 -22.02 0.91 -8.67
N ARG A 355 -21.14 0.35 -7.83
CA ARG A 355 -20.64 -1.03 -7.96
C ARG A 355 -21.70 -2.09 -7.72
N LEU A 356 -22.63 -1.86 -6.80
CA LEU A 356 -23.78 -2.77 -6.62
C LEU A 356 -24.54 -2.98 -7.93
N LYS A 357 -24.75 -1.89 -8.68
CA LYS A 357 -25.45 -1.95 -9.96
C LYS A 357 -24.62 -2.55 -11.09
N SER A 358 -23.35 -2.16 -11.21
CA SER A 358 -22.53 -2.61 -12.35
C SER A 358 -22.04 -4.05 -12.20
N ASN A 359 -21.91 -4.56 -10.97
CA ASN A 359 -21.37 -5.89 -10.70
C ASN A 359 -22.45 -6.97 -10.51
N TYR A 360 -23.63 -6.62 -9.98
CA TYR A 360 -24.72 -7.57 -9.69
C TYR A 360 -25.96 -7.34 -10.54
N GLN A 361 -26.71 -8.41 -10.81
CA GLN A 361 -27.96 -8.31 -11.57
C GLN A 361 -29.09 -7.82 -10.66
N LEU A 362 -29.98 -7.00 -11.24
CA LEU A 362 -31.24 -6.53 -10.64
C LEU A 362 -32.02 -7.66 -9.93
N CYS A 363 -32.17 -8.81 -10.59
CA CYS A 363 -32.92 -9.95 -10.05
C CYS A 363 -32.26 -10.61 -8.83
N GLU A 364 -30.99 -10.36 -8.56
CA GLU A 364 -30.27 -10.84 -7.37
C GLU A 364 -30.43 -9.86 -6.21
N LEU A 365 -30.33 -8.57 -6.52
CA LEU A 365 -30.57 -7.48 -5.56
C LEU A 365 -31.98 -7.53 -5.00
N MET A 366 -32.99 -7.72 -5.85
CA MET A 366 -34.39 -7.83 -5.43
C MET A 366 -34.68 -9.00 -4.48
N LYS A 367 -33.80 -10.01 -4.41
CA LYS A 367 -33.94 -11.16 -3.50
C LYS A 367 -33.37 -10.90 -2.11
N VAL A 368 -32.65 -9.80 -1.92
CA VAL A 368 -32.16 -9.39 -0.60
C VAL A 368 -33.32 -8.76 0.17
N GLU A 369 -33.54 -9.20 1.40
CA GLU A 369 -34.69 -8.77 2.23
C GLU A 369 -34.71 -7.24 2.44
N GLU A 370 -33.54 -6.65 2.71
CA GLU A 370 -33.39 -5.23 2.99
C GLU A 370 -33.29 -4.34 1.74
N TYR A 371 -33.39 -4.91 0.53
CA TYR A 371 -33.22 -4.17 -0.73
C TYR A 371 -34.24 -3.03 -0.87
N ALA A 372 -35.51 -3.27 -0.57
CA ALA A 372 -36.57 -2.27 -0.75
C ALA A 372 -36.34 -1.02 0.14
N GLU A 373 -35.96 -1.25 1.40
CA GLU A 373 -35.67 -0.18 2.35
C GLU A 373 -34.39 0.58 1.99
N MET A 374 -33.34 -0.14 1.60
CA MET A 374 -32.09 0.47 1.12
C MET A 374 -32.36 1.38 -0.09
N MET A 375 -33.20 0.96 -1.02
CA MET A 375 -33.56 1.76 -2.19
C MET A 375 -34.36 3.01 -1.86
N ALA A 376 -35.29 2.93 -0.90
CA ALA A 376 -36.02 4.10 -0.41
C ALA A 376 -35.06 5.13 0.20
N LEU A 377 -34.17 4.67 1.08
CA LEU A 377 -33.12 5.52 1.66
C LEU A 377 -32.20 6.12 0.60
N LEU A 378 -31.81 5.34 -0.42
CA LEU A 378 -30.95 5.81 -1.49
C LEU A 378 -31.64 6.86 -2.37
N ALA A 379 -32.94 6.72 -2.63
CA ALA A 379 -33.72 7.72 -3.35
C ALA A 379 -33.76 9.04 -2.57
N ASP A 380 -34.07 8.98 -1.28
CA ASP A 380 -34.05 10.16 -0.39
C ASP A 380 -32.66 10.77 -0.32
N PHE A 381 -31.63 9.96 -0.10
CA PHE A 381 -30.22 10.38 -0.07
C PHE A 381 -29.81 11.08 -1.37
N THR A 382 -30.22 10.55 -2.52
CA THR A 382 -29.94 11.16 -3.83
C THR A 382 -30.62 12.52 -3.98
N ILE A 383 -31.88 12.65 -3.56
CA ILE A 383 -32.61 13.94 -3.60
C ILE A 383 -31.91 14.97 -2.70
N HIS A 384 -31.52 14.59 -1.49
CA HIS A 384 -30.80 15.48 -0.57
C HIS A 384 -29.43 15.88 -1.13
N SER A 385 -28.68 14.93 -1.70
CA SER A 385 -27.37 15.18 -2.29
C SER A 385 -27.43 16.13 -3.49
N LEU A 386 -28.48 16.03 -4.32
CA LEU A 386 -28.72 16.93 -5.46
C LEU A 386 -29.07 18.36 -5.03
N ARG A 387 -29.67 18.52 -3.84
CA ARG A 387 -30.04 19.83 -3.27
C ARG A 387 -28.88 20.48 -2.51
N ALA A 388 -27.97 19.69 -1.96
CA ALA A 388 -26.77 20.17 -1.29
C ALA A 388 -25.72 20.58 -2.34
N TYR A 389 -25.62 21.90 -2.58
CA TYR A 389 -24.71 22.51 -3.55
C TYR A 389 -23.21 22.34 -3.22
N GLU A 390 -22.89 21.76 -2.07
CA GLU A 390 -21.52 21.55 -1.56
C GLU A 390 -20.83 20.30 -2.13
N PHE A 391 -21.54 19.40 -2.81
CA PHE A 391 -20.97 18.17 -3.35
C PHE A 391 -20.65 18.26 -4.85
N SER A 392 -19.49 17.73 -5.25
CA SER A 392 -19.00 17.84 -6.63
C SER A 392 -19.89 17.12 -7.65
N VAL A 393 -19.99 17.69 -8.87
CA VAL A 393 -20.75 17.14 -10.01
C VAL A 393 -20.36 15.69 -10.34
N ASN A 394 -19.07 15.34 -10.17
CA ASN A 394 -18.56 14.00 -10.46
C ASN A 394 -19.08 12.93 -9.48
N SER A 395 -19.28 13.28 -8.21
CA SER A 395 -19.85 12.33 -7.22
C SER A 395 -21.34 12.09 -7.48
N THR A 396 -22.06 13.16 -7.82
CA THR A 396 -23.47 13.12 -8.20
C THR A 396 -23.71 12.28 -9.47
N TYR A 397 -22.74 12.22 -10.38
CA TYR A 397 -22.80 11.38 -11.58
C TYR A 397 -22.99 9.90 -11.25
N TYR A 398 -22.30 9.35 -10.24
CA TYR A 398 -22.46 7.93 -9.87
C TYR A 398 -23.88 7.64 -9.35
N LEU A 399 -24.46 8.54 -8.55
CA LEU A 399 -25.85 8.41 -8.04
C LEU A 399 -26.88 8.50 -9.17
N LEU A 400 -26.70 9.44 -10.09
CA LEU A 400 -27.58 9.61 -11.25
C LEU A 400 -27.43 8.45 -12.25
N SER A 401 -26.20 7.99 -12.47
CA SER A 401 -25.91 6.81 -13.27
C SER A 401 -26.60 5.60 -12.66
N PHE A 402 -26.55 5.42 -11.34
CA PHE A 402 -27.30 4.39 -10.63
C PHE A 402 -28.80 4.50 -10.97
N GLY A 403 -29.46 5.62 -10.65
CA GLY A 403 -30.91 5.80 -10.88
C GLY A 403 -31.38 5.60 -12.32
N LYS A 404 -30.66 6.13 -13.32
CA LYS A 404 -31.07 6.06 -14.75
C LYS A 404 -31.24 4.63 -15.28
N GLY A 405 -30.45 3.67 -14.80
CA GLY A 405 -30.54 2.29 -15.32
C GLY A 405 -31.65 1.43 -14.70
N TRP A 406 -32.29 1.92 -13.64
CA TRP A 406 -33.39 1.22 -12.95
C TRP A 406 -34.76 1.78 -13.37
N TYR A 407 -34.86 3.09 -13.59
CA TYR A 407 -36.08 3.74 -14.08
C TYR A 407 -36.56 3.23 -15.45
N HIS A 408 -35.67 2.62 -16.25
CA HIS A 408 -36.02 1.99 -17.53
C HIS A 408 -36.31 0.48 -17.44
N ARG A 409 -36.14 -0.15 -16.27
CA ARG A 409 -36.25 -1.61 -16.10
C ARG A 409 -37.26 -2.07 -15.05
N CYS A 410 -37.88 -1.17 -14.30
CA CYS A 410 -39.05 -1.47 -13.48
C CYS A 410 -40.32 -1.00 -14.20
N PRO A 411 -41.30 -1.87 -14.52
CA PRO A 411 -42.68 -1.43 -14.58
C PRO A 411 -43.10 -1.06 -13.16
N MET A 412 -43.75 0.10 -12.98
CA MET A 412 -44.41 0.44 -11.71
C MET A 412 -45.46 -0.59 -11.33
#